data_AF-A0A963XKX6-F1
#
_entry.id   AF-A0A963XKX6-F1
#
_cell.length_a   1.000
_cell.length_b   1.000
_cell.length_c   1.000
_cell.angle_alpha   90.00
_cell.angle_beta   90.00
_cell.angle_gamma   90.00
#
_symmetry.space_group_name_H-M   'P 1'
#
loop_
_entity.id
_entity.type
_entity.pdbx_description
1 polymer ?
#
loop_
_entity_poly.entity_id
_entity_poly.type
_entity_poly.pdbx_seq_one_letter_code
_entity_poly.pdbx_strand_id
1 'polypeptide(L)'
;MVRSATLPSYDRSRLKPGIVHIGLGNFHRAHMAVYLDDLFAQGKDLDWAILGAGVRPADAKMRDALLAQDCLSTVIELDPNGKTARRIGSMIDFLPLEAANGPLIRAMARPEIRIVSLTVTEGGYFVNPATGEFDPTAAEIVADGRDPARPSTVFGAIVAALALRRSAGNKPFTVMSCDNLPGNGHVARAAVVGTARLSDPVLADWIARNVAFPNGMVDRITPATGPRERKMAAEFDLADDPVP
;
A
#
# COMPACT_ATOMS: atom_id res chain seq x y z
N MET A 1 25.06 -24.35 12.38
CA MET A 1 23.96 -23.79 13.20
C MET A 1 23.03 -23.05 12.26
N VAL A 2 21.79 -23.51 12.12
CA VAL A 2 20.74 -22.77 11.42
C VAL A 2 20.39 -21.56 12.29
N ARG A 3 20.38 -20.36 11.72
CA ARG A 3 19.95 -19.15 12.45
C ARG A 3 18.42 -19.10 12.37
N SER A 4 17.73 -18.57 13.38
CA SER A 4 16.27 -18.38 13.29
C SER A 4 15.96 -16.90 13.05
N ALA A 5 14.87 -16.64 12.31
CA ALA A 5 14.34 -15.29 12.21
C ALA A 5 13.68 -14.87 13.54
N THR A 6 13.85 -13.60 13.93
CA THR A 6 13.13 -13.05 15.07
C THR A 6 11.65 -12.91 14.75
N LEU A 7 10.79 -13.03 15.76
CA LEU A 7 9.33 -12.87 15.63
C LEU A 7 8.89 -11.54 16.24
N PRO A 8 7.69 -11.02 15.89
CA PRO A 8 7.12 -9.84 16.53
C PRO A 8 7.07 -10.01 18.06
N SER A 9 7.56 -9.00 18.80
CA SER A 9 7.59 -9.01 20.27
C SER A 9 6.29 -8.53 20.92
N TYR A 10 5.26 -8.29 20.12
CA TYR A 10 3.97 -7.72 20.53
C TYR A 10 2.81 -8.65 20.14
N ASP A 11 1.71 -8.55 20.88
CA ASP A 11 0.50 -9.33 20.62
C ASP A 11 -0.27 -8.76 19.41
N ARG A 12 -0.15 -9.45 18.28
CA ARG A 12 -0.80 -9.08 17.02
C ARG A 12 -2.33 -9.09 17.09
N SER A 13 -2.93 -9.84 18.02
CA SER A 13 -4.40 -9.87 18.16
C SER A 13 -4.97 -8.53 18.66
N ARG A 14 -4.13 -7.66 19.24
CA ARG A 14 -4.50 -6.32 19.69
C ARG A 14 -4.44 -5.26 18.60
N LEU A 15 -3.87 -5.59 17.44
CA LEU A 15 -3.75 -4.66 16.34
C LEU A 15 -5.11 -4.33 15.74
N LYS A 16 -5.31 -3.05 15.37
CA LYS A 16 -6.48 -2.59 14.62
C LYS A 16 -6.02 -1.87 13.36
N PRO A 17 -6.78 -1.98 12.26
CA PRO A 17 -6.38 -1.38 11.01
C PRO A 17 -6.53 0.14 11.05
N GLY A 18 -5.47 0.85 10.67
CA GLY A 18 -5.49 2.31 10.49
C GLY A 18 -5.02 2.75 9.10
N ILE A 19 -4.41 1.82 8.35
CA ILE A 19 -3.80 2.07 7.05
C ILE A 19 -4.30 1.03 6.05
N VAL A 20 -4.69 1.49 4.87
CA VAL A 20 -4.79 0.63 3.69
C VAL A 20 -3.53 0.88 2.84
N HIS A 21 -2.80 -0.16 2.49
CA HIS A 21 -1.63 -0.06 1.63
C HIS A 21 -1.89 -0.77 0.30
N ILE A 22 -1.66 -0.07 -0.81
CA ILE A 22 -1.93 -0.55 -2.16
C ILE A 22 -0.61 -0.77 -2.91
N GLY A 23 -0.41 -1.99 -3.38
CA GLY A 23 0.81 -2.41 -4.08
C GLY A 23 1.80 -3.11 -3.16
N LEU A 24 1.53 -4.37 -2.80
CA LEU A 24 2.31 -5.15 -1.81
C LEU A 24 3.61 -5.71 -2.41
N GLY A 25 4.49 -4.81 -2.83
CA GLY A 25 5.83 -5.15 -3.32
C GLY A 25 6.85 -5.39 -2.22
N ASN A 26 8.05 -5.83 -2.62
CA ASN A 26 9.17 -6.04 -1.69
C ASN A 26 9.52 -4.76 -0.92
N PHE A 27 9.54 -3.61 -1.60
CA PHE A 27 9.91 -2.34 -0.98
C PHE A 27 9.00 -1.97 0.20
N HIS A 28 7.68 -2.06 0.05
CA HIS A 28 6.74 -1.80 1.14
C HIS A 28 7.03 -2.65 2.38
N ARG A 29 7.16 -3.97 2.16
CA ARG A 29 7.37 -4.95 3.23
C ARG A 29 8.71 -4.71 3.92
N ALA A 30 9.74 -4.33 3.18
CA ALA A 30 11.04 -3.99 3.75
C ALA A 30 11.12 -2.57 4.33
N HIS A 31 10.20 -1.64 4.01
CA HIS A 31 10.32 -0.23 4.41
C HIS A 31 9.20 0.20 5.37
N MET A 32 8.04 0.61 4.87
CA MET A 32 6.97 1.17 5.70
C MET A 32 6.46 0.17 6.74
N ALA A 33 6.33 -1.11 6.34
CA ALA A 33 5.87 -2.16 7.23
C ALA A 33 6.85 -2.43 8.39
N VAL A 34 8.16 -2.26 8.16
CA VAL A 34 9.21 -2.36 9.18
C VAL A 34 9.08 -1.25 10.23
N TYR A 35 8.88 0.00 9.80
CA TYR A 35 8.74 1.12 10.75
C TYR A 35 7.53 0.96 11.68
N LEU A 36 6.42 0.42 11.17
CA LEU A 36 5.24 0.13 11.99
C LEU A 36 5.47 -1.06 12.93
N ASP A 37 6.18 -2.10 12.48
CA ASP A 37 6.57 -3.23 13.31
C ASP A 37 7.43 -2.78 14.51
N ASP A 38 8.40 -1.88 14.26
CA ASP A 38 9.24 -1.27 15.30
C ASP A 38 8.43 -0.42 16.30
N LEU A 39 7.41 0.31 15.81
CA LEU A 39 6.52 1.11 16.65
C LEU A 39 5.66 0.22 17.55
N PHE A 40 5.12 -0.88 17.00
CA PHE A 40 4.29 -1.82 17.75
C PHE A 40 5.09 -2.60 18.78
N ALA A 41 6.36 -2.91 18.50
CA ALA A 41 7.29 -3.50 19.46
C ALA A 41 7.53 -2.60 20.70
N GLN A 42 7.30 -1.29 20.58
CA GLN A 42 7.32 -0.35 21.72
C GLN A 42 5.98 -0.28 22.47
N GLY A 43 4.97 -1.06 22.07
CA GLY A 43 3.63 -1.06 22.64
C GLY A 43 2.79 0.18 22.31
N LYS A 44 3.16 0.93 21.26
CA LYS A 44 2.51 2.18 20.87
C LYS A 44 1.61 1.98 19.65
N ASP A 45 0.58 2.83 19.52
CA ASP A 45 -0.11 3.09 18.26
C ASP A 45 -0.63 1.82 17.54
N LEU A 46 -1.07 0.83 18.32
CA LEU A 46 -1.52 -0.49 17.83
C LEU A 46 -2.76 -0.43 16.92
N ASP A 47 -3.35 0.75 16.74
CA ASP A 47 -4.46 1.04 15.83
C ASP A 47 -4.01 1.48 14.42
N TRP A 48 -2.72 1.39 14.10
CA TRP A 48 -2.15 1.75 12.79
C TRP A 48 -1.77 0.55 11.91
N ALA A 49 -2.28 -0.64 12.21
CA ALA A 49 -1.94 -1.83 11.44
C ALA A 49 -2.40 -1.71 9.97
N ILE A 50 -1.72 -2.45 9.10
CA ILE A 50 -1.91 -2.39 7.66
C ILE A 50 -2.94 -3.43 7.22
N LEU A 51 -3.85 -2.98 6.37
CA LEU A 51 -4.58 -3.82 5.44
C LEU A 51 -3.93 -3.73 4.07
N GLY A 52 -3.41 -4.86 3.58
CA GLY A 52 -2.88 -4.93 2.23
C GLY A 52 -4.00 -4.93 1.19
N ALA A 53 -3.71 -4.36 0.03
CA ALA A 53 -4.62 -4.30 -1.09
C ALA A 53 -3.89 -4.31 -2.43
N GLY A 54 -4.59 -4.78 -3.45
CA GLY A 54 -4.12 -4.80 -4.83
C GLY A 54 -5.27 -4.48 -5.77
N VAL A 55 -4.93 -4.07 -6.99
CA VAL A 55 -5.88 -3.77 -8.08
C VAL A 55 -5.53 -4.52 -9.37
N ARG A 56 -4.41 -5.26 -9.38
CA ARG A 56 -3.94 -6.03 -10.53
C ARG A 56 -4.11 -7.53 -10.29
N PRO A 57 -4.35 -8.33 -11.33
CA PRO A 57 -4.47 -9.79 -11.18
C PRO A 57 -3.26 -10.45 -10.50
N ALA A 58 -2.05 -9.93 -10.72
CA ALA A 58 -0.84 -10.44 -10.08
C ALA A 58 -0.85 -10.32 -8.55
N ASP A 59 -1.60 -9.36 -8.01
CA ASP A 59 -1.71 -9.14 -6.56
C ASP A 59 -2.48 -10.26 -5.87
N ALA A 60 -3.34 -11.02 -6.59
CA ALA A 60 -4.06 -12.15 -6.03
C ALA A 60 -3.11 -13.25 -5.53
N LYS A 61 -2.03 -13.52 -6.28
CA LYS A 61 -1.01 -14.48 -5.87
C LYS A 61 -0.26 -14.02 -4.60
N MET A 62 0.05 -12.73 -4.52
CA MET A 62 0.67 -12.13 -3.33
C MET A 62 -0.26 -12.21 -2.12
N ARG A 63 -1.55 -11.92 -2.32
CA ARG A 63 -2.59 -12.07 -1.30
C ARG A 63 -2.62 -13.48 -0.72
N ASP A 64 -2.74 -14.49 -1.58
CA ASP A 64 -2.83 -15.88 -1.12
C ASP A 64 -1.56 -16.30 -0.36
N ALA A 65 -0.39 -15.89 -0.86
CA ALA A 65 0.90 -16.17 -0.22
C ALA A 65 1.05 -15.50 1.16
N LEU A 66 0.57 -14.27 1.34
CA LEU A 66 0.61 -13.57 2.62
C LEU A 66 -0.42 -14.13 3.61
N LEU A 67 -1.66 -14.39 3.15
CA LEU A 67 -2.71 -14.96 4.00
C LEU A 67 -2.35 -16.38 4.50
N ALA A 68 -1.67 -17.19 3.69
CA ALA A 68 -1.20 -18.51 4.09
C ALA A 68 -0.18 -18.50 5.24
N GLN A 69 0.36 -17.33 5.59
CA GLN A 69 1.31 -17.16 6.69
C GLN A 69 0.88 -16.07 7.69
N ASP A 70 -0.43 -15.94 7.91
CA ASP A 70 -1.01 -14.97 8.85
C ASP A 70 -0.58 -13.52 8.56
N CYS A 71 -0.36 -13.17 7.29
CA CYS A 71 0.18 -11.88 6.83
C CYS A 71 1.54 -11.51 7.41
N LEU A 72 2.30 -12.47 7.94
CA LEU A 72 3.71 -12.25 8.28
C LEU A 72 4.54 -12.09 7.00
N SER A 73 5.63 -11.36 7.11
CA SER A 73 6.63 -11.24 6.04
C SER A 73 8.02 -11.28 6.63
N THR A 74 8.97 -11.89 5.94
CA THR A 74 10.36 -11.88 6.36
C THR A 74 11.10 -10.70 5.73
N VAL A 75 11.96 -10.07 6.53
CA VAL A 75 12.96 -9.11 6.08
C VAL A 75 14.33 -9.65 6.47
N ILE A 76 15.17 -9.90 5.47
CA ILE A 76 16.57 -10.28 5.68
C ILE A 76 17.45 -9.06 5.41
N GLU A 77 18.11 -8.57 6.45
CA GLU A 77 19.03 -7.45 6.37
C GLU A 77 20.45 -7.96 6.12
N LEU A 78 21.14 -7.29 5.20
CA LEU A 78 22.53 -7.56 4.87
C LEU A 78 23.36 -6.35 5.23
N ASP A 79 24.30 -6.54 6.15
CA ASP A 79 25.31 -5.55 6.49
C ASP A 79 26.73 -6.16 6.34
N PRO A 80 27.80 -5.35 6.45
CA PRO A 80 29.17 -5.86 6.36
C PRO A 80 29.56 -6.89 7.43
N ASN A 81 28.87 -6.91 8.57
CA ASN A 81 29.12 -7.78 9.72
C ASN A 81 28.32 -9.10 9.65
N GLY A 82 27.29 -9.17 8.81
CA GLY A 82 26.54 -10.39 8.56
C GLY A 82 25.12 -10.19 8.06
N LYS A 83 24.30 -11.20 8.34
CA LYS A 83 22.89 -11.27 7.96
C LYS A 83 22.03 -11.46 9.20
N THR A 84 20.92 -10.74 9.26
CA THR A 84 19.86 -10.91 10.26
C THR A 84 18.53 -11.12 9.53
N ALA A 85 17.63 -11.92 10.11
CA ALA A 85 16.29 -12.14 9.58
C ALA A 85 15.26 -11.83 10.66
N ARG A 86 14.20 -11.15 10.25
CA ARG A 86 13.06 -10.81 11.11
C ARG A 86 11.76 -11.07 10.38
N ARG A 87 10.81 -11.73 11.03
CA ARG A 87 9.41 -11.76 10.61
C ARG A 87 8.70 -10.54 11.18
N ILE A 88 8.15 -9.70 10.32
CA ILE A 88 7.35 -8.54 10.69
C ILE A 88 5.88 -8.88 10.67
N GLY A 89 5.11 -8.25 11.57
CA GLY A 89 3.70 -8.54 11.80
C GLY A 89 2.76 -7.35 11.72
N SER A 90 3.21 -6.22 11.15
CA SER A 90 2.47 -4.96 11.11
C SER A 90 1.27 -4.96 10.14
N MET A 91 1.23 -5.93 9.22
CA MET A 91 0.07 -6.23 8.37
C MET A 91 -0.78 -7.32 9.01
N ILE A 92 -2.11 -7.14 9.00
CA ILE A 92 -3.05 -8.04 9.69
C ILE A 92 -4.06 -8.71 8.76
N ASP A 93 -4.22 -8.23 7.52
CA ASP A 93 -5.11 -8.83 6.52
C ASP A 93 -4.77 -8.30 5.11
N PHE A 94 -5.28 -8.97 4.08
CA PHE A 94 -5.24 -8.56 2.68
C PHE A 94 -6.64 -8.59 2.06
N LEU A 95 -7.13 -7.42 1.64
CA LEU A 95 -8.46 -7.25 1.08
C LEU A 95 -8.70 -8.12 -0.18
N PRO A 96 -9.90 -8.73 -0.32
CA PRO A 96 -10.25 -9.45 -1.53
C PRO A 96 -10.14 -8.59 -2.79
N LEU A 97 -9.63 -9.19 -3.87
CA LEU A 97 -9.66 -8.59 -5.19
C LEU A 97 -10.97 -8.97 -5.87
N GLU A 98 -11.86 -8.00 -6.01
CA GLU A 98 -13.15 -8.16 -6.68
C GLU A 98 -13.29 -7.12 -7.78
N ALA A 99 -14.18 -7.39 -8.74
CA ALA A 99 -14.50 -6.43 -9.79
C ALA A 99 -14.89 -5.07 -9.19
N ALA A 100 -14.53 -4.00 -9.90
CA ALA A 100 -14.82 -2.62 -9.49
C ALA A 100 -14.21 -2.21 -8.12
N ASN A 101 -13.25 -2.98 -7.60
CA ASN A 101 -12.53 -2.68 -6.36
C ASN A 101 -13.45 -2.50 -5.12
N GLY A 102 -14.62 -3.16 -5.10
CA GLY A 102 -15.62 -3.00 -4.04
C GLY A 102 -15.09 -3.17 -2.61
N PRO A 103 -14.37 -4.25 -2.28
CA PRO A 103 -13.76 -4.43 -0.95
C PRO A 103 -12.76 -3.33 -0.58
N LEU A 104 -11.94 -2.91 -1.53
CA LEU A 104 -10.97 -1.82 -1.36
C LEU A 104 -11.69 -0.49 -1.04
N ILE A 105 -12.70 -0.12 -1.83
CA ILE A 105 -13.50 1.09 -1.61
C ILE A 105 -14.16 1.07 -0.23
N ARG A 106 -14.81 -0.04 0.13
CA ARG A 106 -15.47 -0.20 1.44
C ARG A 106 -14.47 -0.08 2.59
N ALA A 107 -13.29 -0.70 2.47
CA ALA A 107 -12.28 -0.64 3.52
C ALA A 107 -11.77 0.80 3.73
N MET A 108 -11.44 1.52 2.66
CA MET A 108 -10.97 2.92 2.72
C MET A 108 -12.05 3.89 3.24
N ALA A 109 -13.33 3.57 3.03
CA ALA A 109 -14.45 4.38 3.52
C ALA A 109 -14.65 4.30 5.04
N ARG A 110 -14.08 3.31 5.74
CA ARG A 110 -14.24 3.12 7.18
C ARG A 110 -13.51 4.20 7.99
N PRO A 111 -14.15 4.84 9.00
CA PRO A 111 -13.61 6.01 9.68
C PRO A 111 -12.25 5.77 10.36
N GLU A 112 -11.97 4.55 10.83
CA GLU A 112 -10.69 4.16 11.43
C GLU A 112 -9.51 4.15 10.46
N ILE A 113 -9.77 3.99 9.16
CA ILE A 113 -8.74 4.12 8.12
C ILE A 113 -8.45 5.61 7.90
N ARG A 114 -7.23 5.99 8.26
CA ARG A 114 -6.76 7.38 8.29
C ARG A 114 -5.69 7.66 7.24
N ILE A 115 -5.02 6.61 6.73
CA ILE A 115 -4.04 6.71 5.65
C ILE A 115 -4.35 5.65 4.58
N VAL A 116 -4.28 6.07 3.33
CA VAL A 116 -4.15 5.19 2.16
C VAL A 116 -2.76 5.42 1.59
N SER A 117 -1.92 4.39 1.58
CA SER A 117 -0.53 4.47 1.15
C SER A 117 -0.28 3.67 -0.12
N LEU A 118 0.69 4.10 -0.93
CA LEU A 118 0.90 3.59 -2.30
C LEU A 118 2.35 3.18 -2.54
N THR A 119 2.56 2.00 -3.12
CA THR A 119 3.76 1.63 -3.89
C THR A 119 3.32 0.98 -5.20
N VAL A 120 2.80 1.80 -6.11
CA VAL A 120 2.15 1.37 -7.35
C VAL A 120 3.06 1.51 -8.59
N THR A 121 4.33 1.86 -8.35
CA THR A 121 5.37 2.21 -9.34
C THR A 121 5.11 3.51 -10.08
N GLU A 122 6.14 4.04 -10.73
CA GLU A 122 6.09 5.30 -11.48
C GLU A 122 5.03 5.26 -12.58
N GLY A 123 4.97 4.14 -13.32
CA GLY A 123 3.97 3.90 -14.35
C GLY A 123 2.54 3.75 -13.82
N GLY A 124 2.37 3.60 -12.51
CA GLY A 124 1.08 3.51 -11.85
C GLY A 124 0.33 4.84 -11.73
N TYR A 125 0.99 5.99 -11.90
CA TYR A 125 0.40 7.33 -11.71
C TYR A 125 -0.20 7.97 -12.97
N PHE A 126 -0.17 7.27 -14.11
CA PHE A 126 -0.64 7.77 -15.40
C PHE A 126 -0.03 9.14 -15.75
N VAL A 127 1.28 9.27 -15.55
CA VAL A 127 2.02 10.49 -15.89
C VAL A 127 2.41 10.42 -17.36
N ASN A 128 2.12 11.48 -18.11
CA ASN A 128 2.55 11.65 -19.50
C ASN A 128 4.09 11.78 -19.53
N PRO A 129 4.82 10.89 -20.23
CA PRO A 129 6.28 10.93 -20.24
C PRO A 129 6.88 12.19 -20.89
N ALA A 130 6.14 12.85 -21.77
CA ALA A 130 6.60 14.06 -22.46
C ALA A 130 6.45 15.32 -21.60
N THR A 131 5.41 15.39 -20.76
CA THR A 131 5.14 16.58 -19.93
C THR A 131 5.52 16.40 -18.47
N GLY A 132 5.61 15.16 -17.98
CA GLY A 132 5.77 14.86 -16.56
C GLY A 132 4.52 15.13 -15.72
N GLU A 133 3.37 15.37 -16.36
CA GLU A 133 2.10 15.68 -15.71
C GLU A 133 1.11 14.52 -15.82
N PHE A 134 0.09 14.50 -14.96
CA PHE A 134 -1.01 13.53 -15.04
C PHE A 134 -1.69 13.59 -16.41
N ASP A 135 -1.90 12.42 -17.02
CA ASP A 135 -2.59 12.24 -18.30
C ASP A 135 -4.06 11.89 -18.09
N PRO A 136 -4.99 12.86 -18.20
CA PRO A 136 -6.42 12.59 -18.07
C PRO A 136 -7.00 11.82 -19.27
N THR A 137 -6.20 11.61 -20.34
CA THR A 137 -6.64 10.93 -21.57
C THR A 137 -6.30 9.44 -21.58
N ALA A 138 -5.52 8.97 -20.59
CA ALA A 138 -5.23 7.55 -20.43
C ALA A 138 -6.53 6.73 -20.36
N ALA A 139 -6.62 5.67 -21.16
CA ALA A 139 -7.88 4.93 -21.38
C ALA A 139 -8.52 4.42 -20.07
N GLU A 140 -7.72 3.94 -19.13
CA GLU A 140 -8.17 3.45 -17.82
C GLU A 140 -8.74 4.59 -16.94
N ILE A 141 -8.09 5.75 -16.96
CA ILE A 141 -8.54 6.96 -16.24
C ILE A 141 -9.84 7.50 -16.84
N VAL A 142 -9.94 7.54 -18.18
CA VAL A 142 -11.18 7.93 -18.87
C VAL A 142 -12.31 6.95 -18.55
N ALA A 143 -12.02 5.65 -18.47
CA ALA A 143 -13.02 4.64 -18.11
C ALA A 143 -13.53 4.86 -16.67
N ASP A 144 -12.64 5.08 -15.71
CA ASP A 144 -13.00 5.38 -14.32
C ASP A 144 -13.79 6.71 -14.21
N GLY A 145 -13.47 7.71 -15.03
CA GLY A 145 -14.24 8.95 -15.11
C GLY A 145 -15.66 8.77 -15.69
N ARG A 146 -15.86 7.80 -16.60
CA ARG A 146 -17.18 7.50 -17.17
C ARG A 146 -18.08 6.69 -16.24
N ASP A 147 -17.51 5.79 -15.43
CA ASP A 147 -18.25 4.98 -14.45
C ASP A 147 -17.56 5.03 -13.07
N PRO A 148 -17.66 6.18 -12.34
CA PRO A 148 -16.99 6.36 -11.05
C PRO A 148 -17.55 5.45 -9.95
N ALA A 149 -18.70 4.80 -10.17
CA ALA A 149 -19.25 3.81 -9.25
C ALA A 149 -18.57 2.44 -9.39
N ARG A 150 -17.85 2.20 -10.50
CA ARG A 150 -17.20 0.92 -10.78
C ARG A 150 -15.76 1.09 -11.28
N PRO A 151 -14.89 1.76 -10.52
CA PRO A 151 -13.53 2.06 -10.96
C PRO A 151 -12.67 0.81 -11.03
N SER A 152 -11.79 0.78 -12.02
CA SER A 152 -10.78 -0.26 -12.23
C SER A 152 -9.40 0.14 -11.70
N THR A 153 -9.07 1.44 -11.69
CA THR A 153 -7.77 1.92 -11.22
C THR A 153 -7.75 2.18 -9.71
N VAL A 154 -6.54 2.26 -9.17
CA VAL A 154 -6.31 2.69 -7.78
C VAL A 154 -6.86 4.09 -7.50
N PHE A 155 -6.74 5.03 -8.44
CA PHE A 155 -7.19 6.40 -8.22
C PHE A 155 -8.71 6.52 -8.29
N GLY A 156 -9.36 5.80 -9.22
CA GLY A 156 -10.82 5.70 -9.23
C GLY A 156 -11.36 5.12 -7.92
N ALA A 157 -10.73 4.06 -7.40
CA ALA A 157 -11.11 3.47 -6.11
C ALA A 157 -10.93 4.46 -4.93
N ILE A 158 -9.83 5.23 -4.92
CA ILE A 158 -9.59 6.29 -3.91
C ILE A 158 -10.67 7.37 -4.00
N VAL A 159 -10.98 7.85 -5.20
CA VAL A 159 -12.03 8.87 -5.43
C VAL A 159 -13.39 8.37 -4.96
N ALA A 160 -13.77 7.14 -5.31
CA ALA A 160 -15.01 6.53 -4.88
C ALA A 160 -15.10 6.42 -3.34
N ALA A 161 -14.02 6.00 -2.68
CA ALA A 161 -13.99 5.94 -1.21
C ALA A 161 -14.09 7.32 -0.56
N LEU A 162 -13.41 8.33 -1.11
CA LEU A 162 -13.51 9.71 -0.61
C LEU A 162 -14.92 10.29 -0.80
N ALA A 163 -15.60 9.96 -1.90
CA ALA A 163 -17.00 10.31 -2.12
C ALA A 163 -17.90 9.73 -1.03
N LEU A 164 -17.73 8.44 -0.70
CA LEU A 164 -18.48 7.78 0.37
C LEU A 164 -18.20 8.39 1.75
N ARG A 165 -16.94 8.74 2.05
CA ARG A 165 -16.61 9.40 3.32
C ARG A 165 -17.26 10.78 3.42
N ARG A 166 -17.19 11.56 2.34
CA ARG A 166 -17.81 12.89 2.27
C ARG A 166 -19.33 12.80 2.47
N SER A 167 -20.01 11.87 1.80
CA SER A 167 -21.47 11.72 1.93
C SER A 167 -21.88 11.24 3.33
N ALA A 168 -21.05 10.43 3.99
CA ALA A 168 -21.26 9.98 5.36
C ALA A 168 -20.83 11.00 6.44
N GLY A 169 -20.28 12.17 6.06
CA GLY A 169 -19.77 13.17 7.02
C GLY A 169 -18.46 12.76 7.71
N ASN A 170 -17.77 11.75 7.21
CA ASN A 170 -16.48 11.30 7.74
C ASN A 170 -15.34 12.20 7.24
N LYS A 171 -14.34 12.42 8.10
CA LYS A 171 -13.09 13.11 7.71
C LYS A 171 -12.40 12.35 6.57
N PRO A 172 -11.74 13.03 5.60
CA PRO A 172 -10.90 12.35 4.62
C PRO A 172 -9.73 11.61 5.28
N PHE A 173 -9.20 10.60 4.59
CA PHE A 173 -7.89 10.03 4.90
C PHE A 173 -6.79 10.78 4.16
N THR A 174 -5.54 10.65 4.61
CA THR A 174 -4.34 11.09 3.89
C THR A 174 -4.02 10.10 2.77
N VAL A 175 -3.60 10.58 1.61
CA VAL A 175 -3.05 9.73 0.54
C VAL A 175 -1.52 9.90 0.54
N MET A 176 -0.81 8.84 0.93
CA MET A 176 0.64 8.87 1.15
C MET A 176 1.37 8.01 0.11
N SER A 177 1.97 8.66 -0.89
CA SER A 177 2.83 7.95 -1.83
C SER A 177 4.14 7.56 -1.15
N CYS A 178 4.56 6.31 -1.37
CA CYS A 178 5.88 5.79 -1.03
C CYS A 178 6.60 5.28 -2.28
N ASP A 179 6.22 5.78 -3.46
CA ASP A 179 6.96 5.54 -4.71
C ASP A 179 8.11 6.55 -4.84
N ASN A 180 9.17 6.13 -5.53
CA ASN A 180 10.38 6.94 -5.72
C ASN A 180 10.20 7.95 -6.87
N LEU A 181 9.33 8.93 -6.66
CA LEU A 181 9.05 10.01 -7.59
C LEU A 181 9.42 11.36 -6.96
N PRO A 182 10.06 12.29 -7.71
CA PRO A 182 10.19 13.67 -7.28
C PRO A 182 8.81 14.27 -7.02
N GLY A 183 8.59 14.77 -5.80
CA GLY A 183 7.28 15.31 -5.42
C GLY A 183 6.15 14.27 -5.47
N ASN A 184 6.42 13.03 -5.06
CA ASN A 184 5.47 11.91 -5.10
C ASN A 184 4.08 12.23 -4.51
N GLY A 185 3.98 13.05 -3.46
CA GLY A 185 2.72 13.57 -2.94
C GLY A 185 1.99 14.48 -3.93
N HIS A 186 2.70 15.38 -4.60
CA HIS A 186 2.12 16.19 -5.68
C HIS A 186 1.64 15.35 -6.86
N VAL A 187 2.40 14.31 -7.24
CA VAL A 187 2.01 13.39 -8.31
C VAL A 187 0.75 12.60 -7.92
N ALA A 188 0.70 12.06 -6.69
CA ALA A 188 -0.49 11.40 -6.16
C ALA A 188 -1.70 12.34 -6.12
N ARG A 189 -1.51 13.60 -5.70
CA ARG A 189 -2.55 14.63 -5.72
C ARG A 189 -3.07 14.88 -7.13
N ALA A 190 -2.19 15.03 -8.11
CA ALA A 190 -2.56 15.27 -9.50
C ALA A 190 -3.39 14.10 -10.05
N ALA A 191 -2.97 12.86 -9.79
CA ALA A 191 -3.70 11.67 -10.23
C ALA A 191 -5.09 11.55 -9.59
N VAL A 192 -5.19 11.70 -8.26
CA VAL A 192 -6.49 11.58 -7.56
C VAL A 192 -7.44 12.71 -7.93
N VAL A 193 -6.98 13.97 -7.87
CA VAL A 193 -7.82 15.14 -8.18
C VAL A 193 -8.18 15.16 -9.67
N GLY A 194 -7.23 14.83 -10.55
CA GLY A 194 -7.44 14.74 -11.99
C GLY A 194 -8.46 13.67 -12.36
N THR A 195 -8.36 12.48 -11.77
CA THR A 195 -9.37 11.41 -11.95
C THR A 195 -10.75 11.87 -11.50
N ALA A 196 -10.86 12.48 -10.32
CA ALA A 196 -12.15 12.99 -9.84
C ALA A 196 -12.74 14.08 -10.75
N ARG A 197 -11.89 14.91 -11.38
CA ARG A 197 -12.32 16.01 -12.25
C ARG A 197 -13.10 15.53 -13.47
N LEU A 198 -12.86 14.30 -13.93
CA LEU A 198 -13.50 13.73 -15.10
C LEU A 198 -14.98 13.41 -14.90
N SER A 199 -15.42 13.23 -13.65
CA SER A 199 -16.79 12.85 -13.32
C SER A 199 -17.50 13.86 -12.42
N ASP A 200 -16.82 14.42 -11.42
CA ASP A 200 -17.39 15.33 -10.43
C ASP A 200 -16.39 16.44 -10.06
N PRO A 201 -16.45 17.61 -10.74
CA PRO A 201 -15.59 18.75 -10.42
C PRO A 201 -15.75 19.27 -8.99
N VAL A 202 -16.93 19.15 -8.38
CA VAL A 202 -17.20 19.61 -7.01
C VAL A 202 -16.52 18.68 -6.00
N LEU A 203 -16.58 17.38 -6.21
CA LEU A 203 -15.83 16.40 -5.42
C LEU A 203 -14.33 16.60 -5.60
N ALA A 204 -13.84 16.80 -6.82
CA ALA A 204 -12.43 17.05 -7.09
C ALA A 204 -11.91 18.28 -6.32
N ASP A 205 -12.67 19.37 -6.31
CA ASP A 205 -12.38 20.57 -5.53
C ASP A 205 -12.41 20.32 -4.02
N TRP A 206 -13.34 19.49 -3.54
CA TRP A 206 -13.37 19.08 -2.14
C TRP A 206 -12.14 18.25 -1.76
N ILE A 207 -11.76 17.27 -2.58
CA ILE A 207 -10.55 16.45 -2.37
C ILE A 207 -9.32 17.36 -2.33
N ALA A 208 -9.19 18.25 -3.31
CA ALA A 208 -8.06 19.17 -3.42
C ALA A 208 -7.85 20.08 -2.20
N ARG A 209 -8.92 20.38 -1.45
CA ARG A 209 -8.90 21.23 -0.25
C ARG A 209 -8.78 20.44 1.06
N ASN A 210 -9.31 19.22 1.12
CA ASN A 210 -9.50 18.51 2.39
C ASN A 210 -8.57 17.30 2.55
N VAL A 211 -8.04 16.73 1.45
CA VAL A 211 -7.15 15.56 1.50
C VAL A 211 -5.69 16.02 1.53
N ALA A 212 -4.92 15.45 2.46
CA ALA A 212 -3.48 15.67 2.52
C ALA A 212 -2.75 14.69 1.58
N PHE A 213 -1.74 15.20 0.88
CA PHE A 213 -0.86 14.45 -0.02
C PHE A 213 0.60 14.77 0.31
N PRO A 214 1.15 14.24 1.40
CA PRO A 214 2.52 14.55 1.81
C PRO A 214 3.53 14.02 0.78
N ASN A 215 4.56 14.82 0.52
CA ASN A 215 5.74 14.32 -0.15
C ASN A 215 6.63 13.59 0.86
N GLY A 216 7.32 12.56 0.40
CA GLY A 216 8.32 11.83 1.20
C GLY A 216 9.46 11.34 0.32
N MET A 217 10.66 11.32 0.88
CA MET A 217 11.78 10.57 0.31
C MET A 217 11.80 9.20 0.97
N VAL A 218 11.89 8.16 0.17
CA VAL A 218 11.93 6.77 0.64
C VAL A 218 13.21 6.14 0.10
N ASP A 219 13.94 5.44 0.95
CA ASP A 219 15.21 4.83 0.54
C ASP A 219 15.44 3.53 1.31
N ARG A 220 15.49 2.44 0.56
CA ARG A 220 15.91 1.12 1.00
C ARG A 220 16.08 0.22 -0.22
N ILE A 221 17.32 -0.10 -0.57
CA ILE A 221 17.60 -1.06 -1.65
C ILE A 221 16.96 -2.39 -1.29
N THR A 222 15.95 -2.79 -2.06
CA THR A 222 15.18 -4.00 -1.82
C THR A 222 15.06 -4.80 -3.12
N PRO A 223 15.97 -5.75 -3.39
CA PRO A 223 15.98 -6.52 -4.62
C PRO A 223 14.70 -7.34 -4.83
N ALA A 224 14.46 -7.75 -6.07
CA ALA A 224 13.47 -8.78 -6.36
C ALA A 224 13.87 -10.11 -5.71
N THR A 225 12.90 -10.86 -5.19
CA THR A 225 13.15 -12.15 -4.53
C THR A 225 13.40 -13.24 -5.57
N GLY A 226 14.66 -13.52 -5.86
CA GLY A 226 15.10 -14.57 -6.80
C GLY A 226 15.66 -15.82 -6.11
N PRO A 227 16.27 -16.75 -6.87
CA PRO A 227 16.89 -17.95 -6.32
C PRO A 227 17.96 -17.68 -5.26
N ARG A 228 18.71 -16.58 -5.41
CA ARG A 228 19.74 -16.16 -4.44
C ARG A 228 19.11 -15.77 -3.10
N GLU A 229 18.06 -14.96 -3.12
CA GLU A 229 17.36 -14.48 -1.93
C GLU A 229 16.65 -15.65 -1.23
N ARG A 230 16.02 -16.56 -1.99
CA ARG A 230 15.43 -17.79 -1.42
C ARG A 230 16.45 -18.71 -0.76
N LYS A 231 17.63 -18.87 -1.37
CA LYS A 231 18.73 -19.62 -0.74
C LYS A 231 19.17 -18.97 0.58
N MET A 232 19.17 -17.64 0.64
CA MET A 232 19.48 -16.90 1.86
C MET A 232 18.40 -17.09 2.93
N ALA A 233 17.12 -17.07 2.57
CA ALA A 233 16.03 -17.39 3.49
C ALA A 233 16.15 -18.80 4.07
N ALA A 234 16.57 -19.78 3.27
CA ALA A 234 16.82 -21.14 3.76
C ALA A 234 17.94 -21.22 4.83
N GLU A 235 18.91 -20.29 4.85
CA GLU A 235 19.90 -20.20 5.94
C GLU A 235 19.26 -19.84 7.30
N PHE A 236 18.04 -19.31 7.28
CA PHE A 236 17.24 -18.88 8.43
C PHE A 236 16.05 -19.78 8.77
N ASP A 237 16.01 -21.01 8.25
CA ASP A 237 14.87 -21.94 8.39
C ASP A 237 13.57 -21.44 7.70
N LEU A 238 13.73 -20.65 6.63
CA LEU A 238 12.63 -20.06 5.86
C LEU A 238 12.61 -20.55 4.40
N ALA A 239 12.98 -21.81 4.18
CA ALA A 239 13.01 -22.41 2.83
C ALA A 239 11.62 -22.43 2.18
N ASP A 240 10.58 -22.63 2.99
CA ASP A 240 9.19 -22.71 2.55
C ASP A 240 8.44 -21.38 2.69
N ASP A 241 9.10 -20.29 3.09
CA ASP A 241 8.46 -18.97 3.12
C ASP A 241 8.06 -18.58 1.68
N PRO A 242 6.77 -18.37 1.40
CA PRO A 242 6.33 -18.01 0.07
C PRO A 242 6.70 -16.56 -0.27
N VAL A 243 6.91 -15.71 0.75
CA VAL A 243 7.19 -14.27 0.62
C VAL A 243 8.36 -13.82 1.51
N PRO A 244 9.57 -14.36 1.32
CA PRO A 244 10.75 -13.93 2.07
C PRO A 244 11.34 -12.61 1.57
#